data_AF-A0A2N5H529-F1
#
_entry.id   AF-A0A2N5H529-F1
#
_cell.length_a   1.000
_cell.length_b   1.000
_cell.length_c   1.000
_cell.angle_alpha   90.00
_cell.angle_beta   90.00
_cell.angle_gamma   90.00
#
_symmetry.space_group_name_H-M   'P 1'
#
loop_
_entity.id
_entity.type
_entity.pdbx_description
1 polymer ?
#
loop_
_entity_poly.entity_id
_entity_poly.type
_entity_poly.pdbx_seq_one_letter_code
_entity_poly.pdbx_strand_id
1 'polypeptide(L)' 'MYSGMDLKVRRIMNDIEAQEVARYLGVSKTYISLMEKGKRRISQEMYERWAEFLGLNKEE' A
#
# COMPACT_ATOMS: atom_id res chain seq x y z
N MET A 1 3.43 -9.63 7.47
CA MET A 1 3.57 -8.36 6.73
C MET A 1 3.55 -8.68 5.24
N TYR A 2 2.56 -8.18 4.51
CA TYR A 2 2.50 -8.31 3.04
C TYR A 2 3.67 -7.56 2.37
N SER A 3 4.18 -8.11 1.27
CA SER A 3 5.18 -7.42 0.46
C SER A 3 4.54 -6.24 -0.32
N GLY A 4 5.36 -5.37 -0.89
CA GLY A 4 4.85 -4.31 -1.77
C GLY A 4 4.09 -4.84 -2.99
N MET A 5 4.48 -6.02 -3.51
CA MET A 5 3.76 -6.65 -4.61
C MET A 5 2.39 -7.18 -4.17
N ASP A 6 2.31 -7.75 -2.97
CA ASP A 6 1.03 -8.23 -2.41
C ASP A 6 0.06 -7.06 -2.17
N LEU A 7 0.57 -5.94 -1.62
CA LEU A 7 -0.22 -4.72 -1.44
C LEU A 7 -0.72 -4.14 -2.76
N LYS A 8 0.11 -4.21 -3.83
CA LYS A 8 -0.30 -3.82 -5.18
C LYS A 8 -1.45 -4.70 -5.69
N VAL A 9 -1.33 -6.02 -5.55
CA VAL A 9 -2.37 -6.95 -5.99
C VAL A 9 -3.68 -6.65 -5.29
N ARG A 10 -3.66 -6.51 -3.95
CA ARG A 10 -4.86 -6.18 -3.17
C ARG A 10 -5.47 -4.84 -3.56
N ARG A 11 -4.63 -3.82 -3.77
CA ARG A 11 -5.06 -2.51 -4.25
C ARG A 11 -5.82 -2.62 -5.58
N ILE A 12 -5.28 -3.39 -6.54
CA ILE A 12 -5.93 -3.61 -7.85
C ILE A 12 -7.23 -4.40 -7.70
N MET A 13 -7.26 -5.43 -6.84
CA MET A 13 -8.48 -6.22 -6.58
C MET A 13 -9.62 -5.38 -5.99
N ASN A 14 -9.29 -4.31 -5.26
CA ASN A 14 -10.25 -3.37 -4.70
C ASN A 14 -10.57 -2.18 -5.63
N ASP A 15 -10.08 -2.18 -6.88
CA ASP A 15 -10.21 -1.08 -7.84
C ASP A 15 -9.68 0.27 -7.33
N ILE A 16 -8.63 0.23 -6.51
CA ILE A 16 -8.02 1.43 -5.94
C ILE A 16 -6.83 1.85 -6.78
N GLU A 17 -6.69 3.13 -7.08
CA GLU A 17 -5.52 3.67 -7.77
C GLU A 17 -4.33 3.86 -6.82
N ALA A 18 -3.10 3.72 -7.34
CA ALA A 18 -1.90 4.02 -6.56
C ALA A 18 -1.85 5.48 -6.08
N GLN A 19 -2.50 6.40 -6.79
CA GLN A 19 -2.63 7.81 -6.39
C GLN A 19 -3.49 7.97 -5.13
N GLU A 20 -4.50 7.12 -4.93
CA GLU A 20 -5.39 7.17 -3.76
C GLU A 20 -4.66 6.74 -2.50
N VAL A 21 -3.92 5.63 -2.57
CA VAL A 21 -3.01 5.21 -1.51
C VAL A 21 -2.01 6.32 -1.18
N ALA A 22 -1.42 6.93 -2.22
CA ALA A 22 -0.46 8.01 -2.04
C ALA A 22 -1.06 9.21 -1.29
N ARG A 23 -2.28 9.62 -1.65
CA ARG A 23 -3.03 10.68 -0.97
C ARG A 23 -3.30 10.32 0.49
N TYR A 24 -3.80 9.11 0.77
CA TYR A 24 -4.10 8.66 2.13
C TYR A 24 -2.84 8.61 3.02
N LEU A 25 -1.72 8.13 2.47
CA LEU A 25 -0.46 8.01 3.18
C LEU A 25 0.35 9.32 3.25
N GLY A 26 -0.07 10.37 2.54
CA GLY A 26 0.64 11.65 2.51
C GLY A 26 1.99 11.59 1.77
N VAL A 27 2.08 10.74 0.75
CA VAL A 27 3.32 10.51 -0.04
C VAL A 27 3.06 10.69 -1.54
N SER A 28 4.12 10.63 -2.35
CA SER A 28 3.97 10.69 -3.81
C SER A 28 3.55 9.34 -4.42
N LYS A 29 2.87 9.37 -5.56
CA LYS A 29 2.56 8.14 -6.34
C LYS A 29 3.82 7.36 -6.72
N THR A 30 4.92 8.07 -6.99
CA THR A 30 6.22 7.46 -7.26
C THR A 30 6.73 6.68 -6.05
N TYR A 31 6.53 7.20 -4.83
CA TYR A 31 6.88 6.51 -3.59
C TYR A 31 6.13 5.18 -3.47
N ILE A 32 4.81 5.18 -3.70
CA ILE A 32 4.00 3.96 -3.75
C ILE A 32 4.53 2.98 -4.81
N SER A 33 4.76 3.47 -6.03
CA SER A 33 5.25 2.63 -7.14
C SER A 33 6.60 1.97 -6.86
N LEU A 34 7.51 2.66 -6.15
CA LEU A 34 8.80 2.11 -5.75
C LEU A 34 8.64 1.00 -4.70
N MET A 35 7.72 1.17 -3.75
CA MET A 35 7.39 0.13 -2.78
C MET A 35 6.74 -1.08 -3.44
N GLU A 36 5.76 -0.86 -4.32
CA GLU A 36 5.07 -1.94 -5.04
C GLU A 36 6.02 -2.78 -5.91
N LYS A 37 7.07 -2.17 -6.46
CA LYS A 37 8.10 -2.84 -7.26
C LYS A 37 9.23 -3.46 -6.41
N GLY A 38 9.15 -3.38 -5.09
CA GLY A 38 10.21 -3.82 -4.17
C GLY A 38 11.51 -3.02 -4.28
N LYS A 39 11.50 -1.86 -4.94
CA LYS A 39 12.66 -0.96 -5.09
C LYS A 39 12.92 -0.12 -3.84
N ARG A 40 11.92 -0.01 -2.96
CA ARG A 40 12.03 0.65 -1.66
C ARG A 40 11.37 -0.22 -0.60
N ARG A 41 12.02 -0.35 0.57
CA ARG A 41 11.40 -1.00 1.74
C ARG A 41 10.25 -0.14 2.27
N ILE A 42 9.19 -0.81 2.68
CA ILE A 42 8.04 -0.22 3.36
C ILE A 42 8.39 -0.20 4.85
N SER A 43 8.32 0.96 5.51
CA SER A 43 8.45 1.03 6.97
C SER A 43 7.23 0.39 7.63
N GLN A 44 7.38 -0.06 8.88
CA GLN A 44 6.28 -0.68 9.62
C GLN A 44 5.06 0.25 9.73
N GLU A 45 5.26 1.52 10.12
CA GLU A 45 4.19 2.53 10.18
C GLU A 45 3.46 2.70 8.84
N MET A 46 4.21 2.77 7.74
CA MET A 46 3.63 2.94 6.41
C MET A 46 2.83 1.70 5.98
N TYR A 47 3.32 0.53 6.35
CA TYR A 47 2.63 -0.73 6.11
C TYR A 47 1.32 -0.80 6.90
N GLU A 48 1.33 -0.47 8.18
CA GLU A 48 0.14 -0.52 9.04
C GLU A 48 -0.98 0.39 8.51
N ARG A 49 -0.62 1.64 8.15
CA ARG A 49 -1.55 2.59 7.53
C ARG A 49 -2.05 2.13 6.17
N TRP A 50 -1.18 1.56 5.34
CA TRP A 50 -1.61 1.05 4.02
C TRP A 50 -2.51 -0.18 4.17
N ALA A 51 -2.20 -1.09 5.10
CA ALA A 51 -3.03 -2.25 5.41
C ALA A 51 -4.40 -1.82 5.95
N GLU A 52 -4.44 -0.80 6.80
CA GLU A 52 -5.69 -0.19 7.28
C GLU A 52 -6.53 0.35 6.13
N PHE A 53 -5.92 1.13 5.23
CA PHE A 53 -6.58 1.68 4.05
C PHE A 53 -7.14 0.60 3.12
N LEU A 54 -6.45 -0.54 3.01
CA LEU A 54 -6.91 -1.70 2.22
C LEU A 54 -7.89 -2.60 2.97
N GLY A 55 -8.26 -2.28 4.21
CA GLY A 55 -9.16 -3.08 5.05
C GLY A 55 -8.58 -4.41 5.51
N LEU A 56 -7.24 -4.57 5.51
CA LEU A 56 -6.57 -5.82 5.86
C LEU A 56 -6.42 -6.04 7.37
N ASN A 57 -6.72 -5.02 8.18
CA ASN A 57 -6.59 -5.07 9.64
C ASN A 57 -7.90 -5.46 10.36
N LYS A 58 -9.00 -5.73 9.62
CA LYS A 58 -10.22 -6.27 10.23
C LYS A 58 -10.15 -7.79 10.17
N GLU A 59 -9.95 -8.39 11.34
CA GLU A 59 -10.12 -9.82 11.57
C GLU A 59 -11.48 -10.28 11.00
N GLU A 60 -11.45 -11.30 10.14
CA GLU A 60 -12.56 -12.27 10.04
C GLU A 60 -12.47 -13.24 11.22
#